data_AF-A0A851I9S0-F1
#
_entry.id   AF-A0A851I9S0-F1
#
_cell.length_a   1.000
_cell.length_b   1.000
_cell.length_c   1.000
_cell.angle_alpha   90.00
_cell.angle_beta   90.00
_cell.angle_gamma   90.00
#
_symmetry.space_group_name_H-M   'P 1'
#
loop_
_entity.id
_entity.type
_entity.pdbx_description
1 polymer ?
#
loop_
_entity_poly.entity_id
_entity_poly.type
_entity_poly.pdbx_seq_one_letter_code
_entity_poly.pdbx_strand_id
1 'polypeptide(L)'
;MRRNRGETLIESLISMFFVTVIIVPVANLFLQTFKTDIKVDNLNEKNVNIENMAEILKAKKYNEIVNFIGKYEISKVEDFYNRFAVEKKYQVLKNLKQKRDKKGKFQEDKINVEIKRTDGYFVNEFGQKEYIFEINIDKIKDYYFPNIN
;
A
#
# COMPACT_ATOMS: atom_id res chain seq x y z
N MET A 1 -24.28 47.59 42.43
CA MET A 1 -24.26 47.85 40.97
C MET A 1 -25.19 46.86 40.29
N ARG A 2 -26.26 47.34 39.64
CA ARG A 2 -27.23 46.50 38.92
C ARG A 2 -26.62 46.18 37.55
N ARG A 3 -26.15 44.95 37.31
CA ARG A 3 -25.75 44.51 35.96
C ARG A 3 -27.02 44.51 35.10
N ASN A 4 -27.00 45.26 34.00
CA ASN A 4 -28.14 45.30 33.09
C ASN A 4 -28.24 43.95 32.36
N ARG A 5 -29.42 43.32 32.37
CA ARG A 5 -29.66 42.02 31.70
C ARG A 5 -29.20 41.99 30.23
N GLY A 6 -29.20 43.14 29.56
CA GLY A 6 -28.71 43.30 28.18
C GLY A 6 -27.18 43.21 28.03
N GLU A 7 -26.39 43.71 28.99
CA GLU A 7 -24.92 43.56 28.99
C GLU A 7 -24.53 42.08 29.14
N THR A 8 -25.25 41.34 29.99
CA THR A 8 -24.98 39.92 30.25
C THR A 8 -25.30 39.03 29.03
N LEU A 9 -26.31 39.43 28.23
CA LEU A 9 -26.63 38.77 26.96
C LEU A 9 -25.55 38.99 25.90
N ILE A 10 -25.05 40.22 25.77
CA ILE A 10 -24.00 40.57 24.80
C ILE A 10 -22.68 39.86 25.14
N GLU A 11 -22.29 39.82 26.42
CA GLU A 11 -21.09 39.09 26.87
C GLU A 11 -21.21 37.58 26.58
N SER A 12 -22.39 37.00 26.80
CA SER A 12 -22.64 35.58 26.50
C SER A 12 -22.57 35.28 25.00
N LEU A 13 -23.09 36.19 24.15
CA LEU A 13 -23.04 36.05 22.69
C LEU A 13 -21.60 36.15 22.16
N ILE A 14 -20.84 37.13 22.67
CA ILE A 14 -19.43 37.33 22.33
C ILE A 14 -18.60 36.13 22.77
N SER A 15 -18.83 35.60 23.99
CA SER A 15 -18.17 34.39 24.48
C SER A 15 -18.47 33.17 23.61
N MET A 16 -19.74 32.97 23.22
CA MET A 16 -20.13 31.88 22.32
C MET A 16 -19.50 32.04 20.92
N PHE A 17 -19.38 33.26 20.42
CA PHE A 17 -18.69 33.56 19.16
C PHE A 17 -17.21 33.22 19.23
N PHE A 18 -16.49 33.64 20.28
CA PHE A 18 -15.08 33.28 20.45
C PHE A 18 -14.87 31.78 20.61
N VAL A 19 -15.74 31.11 21.37
CA VAL A 19 -15.71 29.65 21.55
C VAL A 19 -15.93 28.93 20.21
N THR A 20 -16.89 29.37 19.40
CA THR A 20 -17.16 28.73 18.09
C THR A 20 -16.06 29.01 17.06
N VAL A 21 -15.51 30.23 17.02
CA VAL A 21 -14.40 30.61 16.15
C VAL A 21 -13.12 29.80 16.46
N ILE A 22 -12.94 29.36 17.71
CA ILE A 22 -11.78 28.54 18.09
C ILE A 22 -12.08 27.03 17.93
N ILE A 23 -13.21 26.55 18.44
CA ILE A 23 -13.51 25.10 18.45
C ILE A 23 -13.73 24.56 17.03
N VAL A 24 -14.41 25.30 16.16
CA VAL A 24 -14.77 24.79 14.82
C VAL A 24 -13.53 24.55 13.94
N PRO A 25 -12.57 25.50 13.81
CA PRO A 25 -11.33 25.25 13.07
C PRO A 25 -10.49 24.13 13.69
N VAL A 26 -10.36 24.11 15.02
CA VAL A 26 -9.59 23.08 15.73
C VAL A 26 -10.17 21.69 15.47
N ALA A 27 -11.48 21.51 15.61
CA ALA A 27 -12.15 20.25 15.31
C ALA A 27 -11.97 19.83 13.84
N ASN A 28 -12.02 20.78 12.90
CA ASN A 28 -11.80 20.51 11.49
C ASN A 28 -10.35 20.08 11.20
N LEU A 29 -9.36 20.72 11.83
CA LEU A 29 -7.95 20.32 11.75
C LEU A 29 -7.75 18.91 12.30
N PHE A 30 -8.29 18.60 13.49
CA PHE A 30 -8.22 17.26 14.06
C PHE A 30 -8.81 16.21 13.10
N LEU A 31 -10.00 16.45 12.56
CA LEU A 31 -10.63 15.53 11.59
C LEU A 31 -9.80 15.34 10.32
N GLN A 32 -9.13 16.39 9.84
CA GLN A 32 -8.23 16.29 8.68
C GLN A 32 -6.96 15.51 9.00
N THR A 33 -6.37 15.73 10.17
CA THR A 33 -5.20 14.97 10.64
C THR A 33 -5.54 13.49 10.76
N PHE A 34 -6.63 13.12 11.45
CA PHE A 34 -7.06 11.71 11.56
C PHE A 34 -7.28 11.04 10.20
N LYS A 35 -7.92 11.74 9.25
CA LYS A 35 -8.10 11.21 7.88
C LYS A 35 -6.76 11.01 7.17
N THR A 36 -5.80 11.87 7.42
CA THR A 36 -4.46 11.81 6.83
C THR A 36 -3.67 10.65 7.42
N ASP A 37 -3.67 10.49 8.75
CA ASP A 37 -2.99 9.39 9.44
C ASP A 37 -3.48 8.03 8.96
N ILE A 38 -4.82 7.84 8.92
CA ILE A 38 -5.42 6.60 8.39
C ILE A 38 -5.01 6.35 6.93
N LYS A 39 -4.89 7.39 6.12
CA LYS A 39 -4.46 7.26 4.71
C LYS A 39 -2.99 6.85 4.62
N VAL A 40 -2.13 7.42 5.46
CA VAL A 40 -0.69 7.10 5.53
C VAL A 40 -0.49 5.66 6.01
N ASP A 41 -1.17 5.24 7.07
CA ASP A 41 -1.09 3.87 7.58
C ASP A 41 -1.50 2.83 6.53
N ASN A 42 -2.58 3.09 5.79
CA ASN A 42 -3.02 2.22 4.71
C ASN A 42 -2.03 2.18 3.53
N LEU A 43 -1.34 3.29 3.25
CA LEU A 43 -0.28 3.31 2.23
C LEU A 43 0.95 2.53 2.69
N ASN A 44 1.36 2.69 3.94
CA ASN A 44 2.48 1.96 4.53
C ASN A 44 2.23 0.45 4.52
N GLU A 45 1.03 0.01 4.91
CA GLU A 45 0.66 -1.40 4.86
C GLU A 45 0.67 -1.95 3.41
N LYS A 46 0.20 -1.18 2.44
CA LYS A 46 0.29 -1.55 1.02
C LYS A 46 1.74 -1.68 0.57
N ASN A 47 2.60 -0.73 0.92
CA ASN A 47 4.02 -0.76 0.56
C ASN A 47 4.74 -1.97 1.15
N VAL A 48 4.51 -2.28 2.43
CA VAL A 48 5.06 -3.48 3.09
C VAL A 48 4.61 -4.76 2.36
N ASN A 49 3.35 -4.84 1.95
CA ASN A 49 2.88 -5.97 1.15
C ASN A 49 3.56 -6.06 -0.21
N ILE A 50 3.79 -4.94 -0.88
CA ILE A 50 4.50 -4.90 -2.17
C ILE A 50 5.95 -5.39 -2.02
N GLU A 51 6.66 -4.91 -1.01
CA GLU A 51 8.04 -5.35 -0.71
C GLU A 51 8.07 -6.86 -0.42
N ASN A 52 7.15 -7.34 0.42
CA ASN A 52 7.05 -8.77 0.72
C ASN A 52 6.70 -9.61 -0.53
N MET A 53 5.86 -9.11 -1.44
CA MET A 53 5.60 -9.80 -2.72
C MET A 53 6.87 -9.93 -3.56
N ALA A 54 7.69 -8.87 -3.63
CA ALA A 54 8.96 -8.92 -4.35
C ALA A 54 9.93 -9.92 -3.70
N GLU A 55 10.05 -9.93 -2.37
CA GLU A 55 10.88 -10.90 -1.65
C GLU A 55 10.42 -12.36 -1.87
N ILE A 56 9.11 -12.62 -1.85
CA ILE A 56 8.57 -13.96 -2.13
C ILE A 56 8.95 -14.41 -3.55
N LEU A 57 8.90 -13.50 -4.53
CA LEU A 57 9.32 -13.79 -5.90
C LEU A 57 10.84 -14.02 -5.98
N LYS A 58 11.66 -13.25 -5.26
CA LYS A 58 13.11 -13.44 -5.19
C LYS A 58 13.51 -14.79 -4.60
N ALA A 59 12.72 -15.33 -3.68
CA ALA A 59 12.96 -16.65 -3.09
C ALA A 59 12.64 -17.82 -4.04
N LYS A 60 12.04 -17.57 -5.21
CA LYS A 60 11.69 -18.61 -6.18
C LYS A 60 12.91 -19.15 -6.91
N LYS A 61 12.78 -20.38 -7.42
CA LYS A 61 13.82 -20.99 -8.27
C LYS A 61 13.80 -20.31 -9.65
N TYR A 62 14.96 -20.27 -10.31
CA TYR A 62 15.10 -19.65 -11.63
C TYR A 62 14.07 -20.19 -12.64
N ASN A 63 13.94 -21.52 -12.72
CA ASN A 63 12.99 -22.19 -13.62
C ASN A 63 11.52 -21.80 -13.36
N GLU A 64 11.17 -21.48 -12.12
CA GLU A 64 9.82 -21.04 -11.77
C GLU A 64 9.59 -19.59 -12.23
N ILE A 65 10.55 -18.69 -11.98
CA ILE A 65 10.46 -17.29 -12.41
C ILE A 65 10.38 -17.15 -13.93
N VAL A 66 11.10 -17.98 -14.68
CA VAL A 66 11.00 -18.02 -16.16
C VAL A 66 9.56 -18.26 -16.62
N ASN A 67 8.80 -19.10 -15.92
CA ASN A 67 7.40 -19.39 -16.25
C ASN A 67 6.44 -18.26 -15.88
N PHE A 68 6.89 -17.31 -15.05
CA PHE A 68 6.11 -16.18 -14.58
C PHE A 68 6.44 -14.87 -15.32
N ILE A 69 7.13 -14.92 -16.46
CA ILE A 69 7.37 -13.71 -17.26
C ILE A 69 6.04 -13.20 -17.82
N GLY A 70 5.74 -11.92 -17.59
CA GLY A 70 4.51 -11.30 -18.05
C GLY A 70 3.99 -10.22 -17.11
N LYS A 71 2.81 -9.71 -17.43
CA LYS A 71 2.05 -8.73 -16.62
C LYS A 71 0.86 -9.41 -15.98
N TYR A 72 0.63 -9.12 -14.71
CA TYR A 72 -0.43 -9.68 -13.90
C TYR A 72 -1.11 -8.60 -13.07
N GLU A 73 -2.42 -8.72 -12.95
CA GLU A 73 -3.22 -7.88 -12.07
C GLU A 73 -3.69 -8.74 -10.89
N ILE A 74 -3.33 -8.32 -9.69
CA ILE A 74 -3.65 -9.01 -8.43
C ILE A 74 -4.72 -8.20 -7.72
N SER A 75 -5.92 -8.78 -7.60
CA SER A 75 -7.03 -8.15 -6.88
C SER A 75 -7.08 -8.62 -5.42
N LYS A 76 -6.70 -9.88 -5.16
CA LYS A 76 -6.63 -10.47 -3.82
C LYS A 76 -5.28 -11.12 -3.56
N VAL A 77 -4.92 -11.23 -2.29
CA VAL A 77 -3.66 -11.87 -1.86
C VAL A 77 -3.62 -13.34 -2.29
N GLU A 78 -4.76 -14.02 -2.23
CA GLU A 78 -4.87 -15.41 -2.66
C GLU A 78 -4.59 -15.57 -4.16
N ASP A 79 -4.96 -14.59 -4.98
CA ASP A 79 -4.68 -14.60 -6.43
C ASP A 79 -3.17 -14.61 -6.67
N PHE A 80 -2.41 -13.83 -5.88
CA PHE A 80 -0.95 -13.81 -5.93
C PHE A 80 -0.38 -15.18 -5.55
N TYR A 81 -0.78 -15.74 -4.41
CA TYR A 81 -0.25 -17.04 -3.97
C TYR A 81 -0.54 -18.16 -4.95
N ASN A 82 -1.75 -18.19 -5.50
CA ASN A 82 -2.13 -19.21 -6.47
C ASN A 82 -1.36 -19.05 -7.79
N ARG A 83 -1.23 -17.82 -8.28
CA ARG A 83 -0.57 -17.53 -9.56
C ARG A 83 0.93 -17.82 -9.53
N PHE A 84 1.60 -17.49 -8.43
CA PHE A 84 3.04 -17.69 -8.26
C PHE A 84 3.37 -18.97 -7.47
N ALA A 85 2.41 -19.88 -7.33
CA ALA A 85 2.55 -21.17 -6.65
C ALA A 85 3.29 -21.07 -5.30
N VAL A 86 2.86 -20.15 -4.44
CA VAL A 86 3.51 -19.87 -3.15
C VAL A 86 3.07 -20.91 -2.11
N GLU A 87 4.03 -21.62 -1.53
CA GLU A 87 3.76 -22.60 -0.49
C GLU A 87 3.14 -21.95 0.75
N LYS A 88 2.25 -22.68 1.43
CA LYS A 88 1.50 -22.16 2.60
C LYS A 88 2.40 -21.57 3.70
N LYS A 89 3.60 -22.12 3.93
CA LYS A 89 4.55 -21.62 4.94
C LYS A 89 5.12 -20.23 4.64
N TYR A 90 5.05 -19.77 3.39
CA TYR A 90 5.55 -18.46 2.94
C TYR A 90 4.41 -17.45 2.70
N GLN A 91 3.19 -17.78 3.10
CA GLN A 91 2.04 -16.89 2.96
C GLN A 91 2.00 -15.88 4.12
N VAL A 92 2.72 -14.77 3.95
CA VAL A 92 2.93 -13.74 4.99
C VAL A 92 2.28 -12.37 4.68
N LEU A 93 1.74 -12.20 3.47
CA LEU A 93 1.08 -10.98 3.03
C LEU A 93 -0.21 -10.72 3.80
N LYS A 94 -0.44 -9.46 4.17
CA LYS A 94 -1.69 -9.02 4.80
C LYS A 94 -2.77 -8.83 3.75
N ASN A 95 -4.03 -9.07 4.11
CA ASN A 95 -5.17 -8.88 3.21
C ASN A 95 -5.17 -7.46 2.62
N LEU A 96 -5.38 -7.36 1.30
CA LEU A 96 -5.53 -6.08 0.64
C LEU A 96 -6.83 -5.42 1.13
N LYS A 97 -6.70 -4.29 1.82
CA LYS A 97 -7.85 -3.54 2.34
C LYS A 97 -8.70 -3.03 1.18
N GLN A 98 -9.97 -3.39 1.17
CA GLN A 98 -10.94 -2.85 0.22
C GLN A 98 -11.27 -1.41 0.63
N LYS A 99 -11.00 -0.44 -0.24
CA LYS A 99 -11.38 0.95 0.01
C LYS A 99 -12.84 1.13 -0.39
N ARG A 100 -13.65 1.70 0.51
CA ARG A 100 -14.98 2.20 0.14
C ARG A 100 -14.81 3.53 -0.56
N ASP A 101 -15.25 3.60 -1.81
CA ASP A 101 -15.32 4.84 -2.57
C ASP A 101 -16.33 5.81 -1.92
N LYS A 102 -16.31 7.09 -2.30
CA LYS A 102 -17.23 8.14 -1.77
C LYS A 102 -18.72 7.80 -1.95
N LYS A 103 -19.01 6.82 -2.83
CA LYS A 103 -20.35 6.30 -3.14
C LYS A 103 -20.67 4.97 -2.42
N GLY A 104 -19.84 4.52 -1.48
CA GLY A 104 -20.04 3.27 -0.74
C GLY A 104 -19.73 1.99 -1.53
N LYS A 105 -19.23 2.09 -2.77
CA LYS A 105 -18.76 0.93 -3.54
C LYS A 105 -17.38 0.49 -3.06
N PHE A 106 -17.20 -0.81 -2.84
CA PHE A 106 -15.89 -1.40 -2.62
C PHE A 106 -15.08 -1.30 -3.92
N GLN A 107 -13.99 -0.54 -3.90
CA GLN A 107 -12.93 -0.64 -4.91
C GLN A 107 -11.84 -1.55 -4.32
N GLU A 108 -11.59 -2.66 -4.99
CA GLU A 108 -10.42 -3.50 -4.73
C GLU A 108 -9.19 -2.73 -5.25
N ASP A 109 -8.23 -2.47 -4.36
CA ASP A 109 -6.97 -1.80 -4.67
C ASP A 109 -6.10 -2.81 -5.43
N LYS A 110 -6.21 -2.80 -6.76
CA LYS A 110 -5.49 -3.73 -7.65
C LYS A 110 -3.99 -3.43 -7.61
N ILE A 111 -3.18 -4.48 -7.53
CA ILE A 111 -1.72 -4.40 -7.61
C ILE A 111 -1.27 -4.97 -8.95
N ASN A 112 -0.44 -4.23 -9.68
CA ASN A 112 0.14 -4.69 -10.92
C ASN A 112 1.50 -5.32 -10.66
N VAL A 113 1.70 -6.56 -11.08
CA VAL A 113 2.98 -7.26 -11.03
C VAL A 113 3.45 -7.50 -12.46
N GLU A 114 4.68 -7.15 -12.77
CA GLU A 114 5.29 -7.38 -14.06
C GLU A 114 6.68 -7.97 -13.88
N ILE A 115 6.94 -9.10 -14.52
CA ILE A 115 8.25 -9.76 -14.52
C ILE A 115 8.77 -9.73 -15.95
N LYS A 116 9.96 -9.14 -16.13
CA LYS A 116 10.63 -9.02 -17.43
C LYS A 116 12.02 -9.61 -17.35
N ARG A 117 12.44 -10.25 -18.44
CA ARG A 117 13.84 -10.61 -18.64
C ARG A 117 14.63 -9.36 -19.01
N THR A 118 15.79 -9.19 -18.37
CA THR A 118 16.75 -8.16 -18.75
C THR A 118 17.78 -8.71 -19.74
N ASP A 119 18.61 -7.82 -20.30
CA ASP A 119 19.74 -8.22 -21.14
C ASP A 119 20.91 -8.81 -20.32
N GLY A 120 20.93 -8.57 -19.01
CA GLY A 120 21.95 -9.08 -18.10
C GLY A 120 21.78 -10.58 -17.82
N TYR A 121 22.89 -11.30 -17.75
CA TYR A 121 22.90 -12.74 -17.45
C TYR A 121 24.17 -13.16 -16.71
N PHE A 122 24.06 -14.28 -16.00
CA PHE A 122 25.16 -15.07 -15.47
C PHE A 122 25.32 -16.35 -16.28
N VAL A 123 26.50 -16.96 -16.22
CA VAL A 123 26.75 -18.28 -16.80
C VAL A 123 26.83 -19.25 -15.63
N ASN A 124 25.96 -20.26 -15.63
CA ASN A 124 25.97 -21.27 -14.58
C ASN A 124 27.11 -22.28 -14.79
N GLU A 125 27.26 -23.22 -13.85
CA GLU A 125 28.31 -24.25 -13.85
C GLU A 125 28.31 -25.12 -15.12
N PHE A 126 27.16 -25.24 -15.79
CA PHE A 126 26.99 -25.99 -17.03
C PHE A 126 27.25 -25.16 -18.30
N GLY A 127 27.69 -23.91 -18.16
CA GLY A 127 27.94 -23.00 -19.29
C GLY A 127 26.67 -22.39 -19.89
N GLN A 128 25.51 -22.52 -19.23
CA GLN A 128 24.23 -22.00 -19.71
C GLN A 128 23.97 -20.60 -19.17
N LYS A 129 23.30 -19.76 -19.99
CA LYS A 129 22.96 -18.39 -19.60
C LYS A 129 21.71 -18.35 -18.73
N GLU A 130 21.86 -17.84 -17.52
CA GLU A 130 20.78 -17.53 -16.60
C GLU A 130 20.58 -16.02 -16.51
N TYR A 131 19.41 -15.54 -16.92
CA TYR A 131 19.15 -14.11 -17.06
C TYR A 131 18.68 -13.48 -15.76
N ILE A 132 19.05 -12.22 -15.55
CA ILE A 132 18.49 -11.40 -14.47
C ILE A 132 17.07 -11.00 -14.89
N PHE A 133 16.12 -11.07 -13.95
CA PHE A 133 14.75 -10.59 -14.18
C PHE A 133 14.49 -9.31 -13.41
N GLU A 134 13.81 -8.38 -14.05
CA GLU A 134 13.24 -7.19 -13.45
C GLU A 134 11.82 -7.54 -12.94
N ILE A 135 11.57 -7.27 -11.66
CA ILE A 135 10.27 -7.44 -11.01
C ILE A 135 9.73 -6.05 -10.69
N ASN A 136 8.67 -5.64 -11.38
CA ASN A 136 7.96 -4.39 -11.12
C ASN A 136 6.66 -4.72 -10.40
N ILE A 137 6.44 -4.14 -9.22
CA ILE A 137 5.20 -4.26 -8.47
C ILE A 137 4.69 -2.85 -8.17
N ASP A 138 3.61 -2.45 -8.85
CA ASP A 138 3.10 -1.08 -8.92
C ASP A 138 4.21 -0.05 -9.22
N LYS A 139 4.73 0.62 -8.19
CA LYS A 139 5.77 1.66 -8.30
C LYS A 139 7.15 1.20 -7.83
N ILE A 140 7.24 0.01 -7.24
CA ILE A 140 8.47 -0.56 -6.74
C ILE A 140 9.08 -1.43 -7.83
N LYS A 141 10.37 -1.25 -8.06
CA LYS A 141 11.16 -1.99 -9.02
C LYS A 141 12.26 -2.71 -8.25
N ASP A 142 12.37 -4.01 -8.48
CA ASP A 142 13.35 -4.88 -7.87
C ASP A 142 13.93 -5.84 -8.93
N TYR A 143 14.96 -6.61 -8.55
CA TYR A 143 15.65 -7.51 -9.45
C TYR A 143 15.80 -8.90 -8.83
N TYR A 144 15.50 -9.92 -9.65
CA TYR A 144 15.81 -11.31 -9.39
C TYR A 144 17.19 -11.63 -9.97
N PHE A 145 18.08 -12.11 -9.11
CA PHE A 145 19.38 -12.64 -9.52
C PHE A 145 19.34 -14.17 -9.43
N PRO A 146 19.70 -14.89 -10.51
CA PRO A 146 19.88 -16.34 -10.45
C PRO A 146 20.91 -16.70 -9.38
N ASN A 147 20.65 -17.76 -8.62
CA ASN A 147 21.57 -18.22 -7.59
C ASN A 147 22.85 -18.74 -8.24
N ILE A 148 23.95 -18.03 -7.97
CA ILE A 148 25.31 -18.46 -8.32
C ILE A 148 25.81 -19.31 -7.15
N ASN A 149 25.38 -20.57 -7.09
CA ASN A 149 25.97 -21.56 -6.19
C ASN A 149 26.73 -22.59 -6.99
#